data_AF-J0YPW0-F1
#
_entry.id   AF-J0YPW0-F1
#
_cell.length_a   1.000
_cell.length_b   1.000
_cell.length_c   1.000
_cell.angle_alpha   90.00
_cell.angle_beta   90.00
_cell.angle_gamma   90.00
#
_symmetry.space_group_name_H-M   'P 1'
#
loop_
_entity.id
_entity.type
_entity.pdbx_description
1 polymer ?
#
loop_
_entity_poly.entity_id
_entity_poly.type
_entity_poly.pdbx_seq_one_letter_code
_entity_poly.pdbx_strand_id
1 'polypeptide(L)'
;MEKRIRARQKAYFKRLYRKIAFVFMLLFCLLAFCFLVVKIISHFSSHKKIAQKASVELIIPVFDHRVYCKEIAASVTFDRKKEVYQHCLNLESEAYFAIREMWDTLSEGAKKKCIAMVRPGDGNYFLLRDCFFNEKDSEKGKARNRF
;
A
#
# COMPACT_ATOMS: atom_id res chain seq x y z
N MET A 1 73.88 -25.98 -23.78
CA MET A 1 72.76 -25.87 -24.74
C MET A 1 71.39 -25.72 -24.04
N GLU A 2 71.13 -26.43 -22.95
CA GLU A 2 69.83 -26.40 -22.24
C GLU A 2 69.37 -25.05 -21.67
N LYS A 3 70.28 -24.21 -21.16
CA LYS A 3 69.92 -22.91 -20.54
C LYS A 3 69.27 -21.95 -21.55
N ARG A 4 69.69 -21.99 -22.82
CA ARG A 4 69.11 -21.17 -23.90
C ARG A 4 67.73 -21.66 -24.34
N ILE A 5 67.49 -22.97 -24.29
CA ILE A 5 66.19 -23.59 -24.61
C ILE A 5 65.15 -23.24 -23.53
N ARG A 6 65.51 -23.35 -22.25
CA ARG A 6 64.66 -22.94 -21.12
C ARG A 6 64.28 -21.45 -21.15
N ALA A 7 65.20 -20.57 -21.55
CA ALA A 7 64.91 -19.14 -21.68
C ALA A 7 63.89 -18.82 -22.79
N ARG A 8 63.98 -19.52 -23.94
CA ARG A 8 63.03 -19.39 -25.05
C ARG A 8 61.64 -19.91 -24.69
N GLN A 9 61.55 -21.05 -23.99
CA GLN A 9 60.28 -21.58 -23.48
C GLN A 9 59.62 -20.62 -22.48
N LYS A 10 60.37 -20.04 -21.53
CA LYS A 10 59.83 -19.04 -20.59
C LYS A 10 59.30 -17.78 -21.30
N ALA A 11 59.98 -17.32 -22.34
CA ALA A 11 59.52 -16.17 -23.13
C ALA A 11 58.22 -16.48 -23.90
N TYR A 12 58.11 -17.69 -24.44
CA TYR A 12 56.90 -18.16 -25.15
C TYR A 12 55.71 -18.31 -24.18
N PHE A 13 55.91 -18.99 -23.05
CA PHE A 13 54.90 -19.11 -21.99
C PHE A 13 54.47 -17.75 -21.42
N LYS A 14 55.38 -16.78 -21.28
CA LYS A 14 55.03 -15.43 -20.81
C LYS A 14 54.14 -14.67 -21.79
N ARG A 15 54.26 -14.93 -23.10
CA ARG A 15 53.35 -14.37 -24.12
C ARG A 15 52.02 -15.10 -24.14
N LEU A 16 52.04 -16.43 -24.04
CA LEU A 16 50.83 -17.25 -23.99
C LEU A 16 49.99 -16.94 -22.75
N TYR A 17 50.62 -16.87 -21.57
CA TYR A 17 49.98 -16.51 -20.31
C TYR A 17 49.36 -15.10 -20.36
N ARG A 18 50.01 -14.14 -21.02
CA ARG A 18 49.45 -12.79 -21.19
C ARG A 18 48.17 -12.80 -22.02
N LYS A 19 48.12 -13.60 -23.10
CA LYS A 19 46.91 -13.76 -23.92
C LYS A 19 45.80 -14.45 -23.13
N ILE A 20 46.13 -15.53 -22.42
CA ILE A 20 45.17 -16.27 -21.58
C ILE A 20 44.62 -15.38 -20.47
N ALA A 21 45.48 -14.64 -19.77
CA ALA A 21 45.08 -13.69 -18.73
C ALA A 21 44.16 -12.61 -19.28
N PHE A 22 44.40 -12.11 -20.50
CA PHE A 22 43.53 -11.13 -21.14
C PHE A 22 42.14 -11.70 -21.45
N VAL A 23 42.07 -12.94 -21.95
CA VAL A 23 40.80 -13.63 -22.22
C VAL A 23 40.02 -13.87 -20.92
N PHE A 24 40.69 -14.32 -19.86
CA PHE A 24 40.05 -14.49 -18.54
C PHE A 24 39.55 -13.17 -17.96
N MET A 25 40.31 -12.08 -18.13
CA MET A 25 39.90 -10.77 -17.63
C MET A 25 38.65 -10.27 -18.37
N LEU A 26 38.57 -10.46 -19.69
CA LEU A 26 37.36 -10.14 -20.47
C LEU A 26 36.15 -10.99 -20.05
N LEU A 27 36.33 -12.30 -19.87
CA LEU A 27 35.27 -13.20 -19.41
C LEU A 27 34.76 -12.80 -18.02
N PHE A 28 35.66 -12.43 -17.12
CA PHE A 28 35.30 -11.98 -15.77
C PHE A 28 34.50 -10.67 -15.81
N CYS A 29 34.92 -9.71 -16.65
CA CYS A 29 34.18 -8.46 -16.87
C CYS A 29 32.77 -8.71 -17.40
N LEU A 30 32.60 -9.62 -18.36
CA LEU A 30 31.28 -10.01 -18.89
C LEU A 30 30.39 -10.63 -17.81
N LEU A 31 30.92 -11.55 -17.00
CA LEU A 31 30.18 -12.17 -15.91
C LEU A 31 29.74 -11.16 -14.85
N ALA A 32 30.64 -10.25 -14.45
CA ALA A 32 30.33 -9.19 -13.50
C ALA A 32 29.24 -8.25 -14.04
N PHE A 33 29.30 -7.88 -15.32
CA PHE A 33 28.28 -7.07 -15.98
C PHE A 33 26.92 -7.77 -16.01
N CYS A 34 26.88 -9.04 -16.41
CA CYS A 34 25.65 -9.84 -16.39
C CYS A 34 25.05 -9.93 -14.98
N PHE A 35 25.88 -10.14 -13.95
CA PHE A 35 25.40 -10.19 -12.57
C PHE A 35 24.81 -8.86 -12.09
N LEU A 36 25.44 -7.73 -12.44
CA LEU A 36 24.91 -6.39 -12.14
C LEU A 36 23.59 -6.14 -12.84
N VAL A 37 23.48 -6.47 -14.13
CA VAL A 37 22.23 -6.31 -14.91
C VAL A 37 21.11 -7.16 -14.30
N VAL A 38 21.37 -8.43 -13.99
CA VAL A 38 20.37 -9.30 -13.35
C VAL A 38 19.95 -8.76 -11.99
N LYS A 39 20.90 -8.24 -11.18
CA LYS A 39 20.61 -7.65 -9.87
C LYS A 39 19.78 -6.37 -9.97
N ILE A 40 20.04 -5.53 -10.97
CA ILE A 40 19.25 -4.33 -11.24
C ILE A 40 17.84 -4.74 -11.68
N ILE A 41 17.72 -5.66 -12.65
CA ILE A 41 16.41 -6.16 -13.13
C ILE A 41 15.64 -6.83 -11.99
N SER A 42 16.28 -7.63 -11.14
CA SER A 42 15.62 -8.28 -10.00
C SER A 42 15.21 -7.28 -8.92
N HIS A 43 16.01 -6.24 -8.66
CA HIS A 43 15.64 -5.13 -7.77
C HIS A 43 14.43 -4.37 -8.32
N PHE A 44 14.41 -4.04 -9.61
CA PHE A 44 13.27 -3.42 -10.28
C PHE A 44 12.05 -4.34 -10.36
N SER A 45 12.25 -5.65 -10.51
CA SER A 45 11.16 -6.64 -10.51
C SER A 45 10.56 -6.84 -9.12
N SER A 46 11.38 -6.78 -8.06
CA SER A 46 10.89 -6.77 -6.67
C SER A 46 10.12 -5.50 -6.35
N HIS A 47 10.53 -4.34 -6.90
CA HIS A 47 9.78 -3.10 -6.79
C HIS A 47 8.52 -3.04 -7.68
N LYS A 48 8.36 -3.96 -8.64
CA LYS A 48 7.16 -4.07 -9.50
C LYS A 48 6.00 -4.87 -8.90
N LYS A 49 6.04 -5.16 -7.59
CA LYS A 49 4.88 -5.62 -6.82
C LYS A 49 4.39 -4.58 -5.81
N ILE A 50 4.51 -3.29 -6.10
CA ILE A 50 3.41 -2.41 -5.71
C ILE A 50 2.32 -2.75 -6.70
N ALA A 51 1.51 -3.76 -6.37
CA ALA A 51 0.23 -3.92 -6.99
C ALA A 51 -0.44 -2.55 -6.88
N GLN A 52 -0.46 -1.81 -7.97
CA GLN A 52 -1.44 -0.76 -8.15
C GLN A 52 -2.75 -1.54 -8.14
N LYS A 53 -3.26 -1.76 -6.93
CA LYS A 53 -4.58 -2.30 -6.65
C LYS A 53 -5.45 -1.41 -7.52
N ALA A 54 -5.91 -1.97 -8.66
CA ALA A 54 -6.75 -1.29 -9.63
C ALA A 54 -7.68 -0.42 -8.81
N SER A 55 -7.64 0.90 -9.01
CA SER A 55 -8.31 1.89 -8.15
C SER A 55 -9.63 1.29 -7.70
N VAL A 56 -9.64 0.71 -6.50
CA VAL A 56 -10.85 0.07 -6.02
C VAL A 56 -11.69 1.28 -5.77
N GLU A 57 -12.63 1.49 -6.69
CA GLU A 57 -13.61 2.55 -6.61
C GLU A 57 -14.02 2.59 -5.15
N LEU A 58 -13.77 3.72 -4.49
CA LEU A 58 -13.96 3.80 -3.05
C LEU A 58 -15.48 3.72 -2.86
N ILE A 59 -16.03 2.52 -2.71
CA ILE A 59 -17.48 2.24 -2.62
C ILE A 59 -17.99 2.61 -1.23
N ILE A 60 -17.50 3.72 -0.68
CA ILE A 60 -18.09 4.31 0.52
C ILE A 60 -19.45 4.84 0.08
N PRO A 61 -20.55 4.42 0.71
CA PRO A 61 -21.87 4.91 0.37
C PRO A 61 -21.92 6.43 0.52
N VAL A 62 -22.54 7.08 -0.47
CA VAL A 62 -22.70 8.54 -0.46
C VAL A 62 -23.97 8.88 0.30
N PHE A 63 -23.82 9.61 1.41
CA PHE A 63 -24.94 10.14 2.19
C PHE A 63 -25.11 11.65 1.96
N ASP A 64 -26.36 12.10 1.90
CA ASP A 64 -26.69 13.52 1.88
C ASP A 64 -26.64 14.11 3.30
N HIS A 65 -25.42 14.28 3.79
CA HIS A 65 -25.14 14.89 5.09
C HIS A 65 -25.69 16.32 5.21
N ARG A 66 -25.94 17.03 4.10
CA ARG A 66 -26.51 18.39 4.14
C ARG A 66 -27.98 18.37 4.51
N VAL A 67 -28.75 17.44 3.93
CA VAL A 67 -30.15 17.22 4.30
C VAL A 67 -30.24 16.78 5.75
N TYR A 68 -29.46 15.77 6.15
CA TYR A 68 -29.39 15.30 7.53
C TYR A 68 -29.08 16.43 8.52
N CYS A 69 -28.02 17.21 8.29
CA CYS A 69 -27.66 18.30 9.19
C CYS A 69 -28.70 19.43 9.20
N LYS A 70 -29.43 19.65 8.10
CA LYS A 70 -30.54 20.60 8.04
C LYS A 70 -31.72 20.14 8.90
N GLU A 71 -32.01 18.84 8.93
CA GLU A 71 -33.03 18.24 9.80
C GLU A 71 -32.63 18.35 11.28
N ILE A 72 -31.39 18.01 11.62
CA ILE A 72 -30.86 18.19 12.98
C ILE A 72 -30.96 19.65 13.42
N ALA A 73 -30.54 20.58 12.57
CA ALA A 73 -30.64 22.00 12.86
C ALA A 73 -32.08 22.54 12.89
N ALA A 74 -33.07 21.83 12.32
CA ALA A 74 -34.48 22.20 12.42
C ALA A 74 -35.09 21.87 13.80
N SER A 75 -34.45 20.99 14.58
CA SER A 75 -34.89 20.59 15.92
C SER A 75 -34.56 21.61 17.03
N VAL A 76 -33.74 22.61 16.74
CA VAL A 76 -33.24 23.60 17.69
C VAL A 76 -33.83 24.99 17.46
N THR A 77 -33.73 25.85 18.48
CA THR A 77 -34.18 27.25 18.42
C THR A 77 -33.49 28.00 17.28
N PHE A 78 -34.22 28.95 16.66
CA PHE A 78 -33.77 29.67 15.46
C PHE A 78 -32.37 30.30 15.63
N ASP A 79 -32.09 30.87 16.80
CA ASP A 79 -30.81 31.52 17.11
C ASP A 79 -29.62 30.57 17.06
N ARG A 80 -29.82 29.29 17.42
CA ARG A 80 -28.78 28.25 17.46
C ARG A 80 -28.71 27.40 16.20
N LYS A 81 -29.69 27.54 15.30
CA LYS A 81 -29.82 26.74 14.08
C LYS A 81 -28.55 26.77 13.21
N LYS A 82 -27.95 27.95 13.05
CA LYS A 82 -26.74 28.12 12.22
C LYS A 82 -25.53 27.40 12.80
N GLU A 83 -25.32 27.53 14.11
CA GLU A 83 -24.19 26.91 14.82
C GLU A 83 -24.30 25.39 14.80
N VAL A 84 -25.50 24.86 15.11
CA VAL A 84 -25.75 23.42 15.10
C VAL A 84 -25.61 22.82 13.69
N TYR A 85 -26.07 23.52 12.66
CA TYR A 85 -25.87 23.08 11.28
C TYR A 85 -24.39 22.98 10.91
N GLN A 86 -23.60 24.02 11.21
CA GLN A 86 -22.16 24.02 10.92
C GLN A 86 -21.41 22.95 11.72
N HIS A 87 -21.75 22.80 13.00
CA HIS A 87 -21.16 21.77 13.84
C HIS A 87 -21.47 20.36 13.32
N CYS A 88 -22.71 20.10 12.90
CA CYS A 88 -23.09 18.82 12.30
C CYS A 88 -22.30 18.53 11.01
N LEU A 89 -22.14 19.52 10.12
CA LEU A 89 -21.34 19.34 8.89
C LEU A 89 -19.89 18.97 9.20
N ASN A 90 -19.29 19.59 10.21
CA ASN A 90 -17.92 19.28 10.63
C ASN A 90 -17.82 17.84 11.14
N LEU A 91 -18.75 17.42 12.01
CA LEU A 91 -18.77 16.06 12.55
C LEU A 91 -19.00 15.00 11.45
N GLU A 92 -19.89 15.25 10.51
CA GLU A 92 -20.11 14.35 9.36
C GLU A 92 -18.88 14.26 8.46
N SER A 93 -18.19 15.38 8.24
CA SER A 93 -16.95 15.42 7.47
C SER A 93 -15.83 14.64 8.18
N GLU A 94 -15.65 14.86 9.48
CA GLU A 94 -14.71 14.11 10.31
C GLU A 94 -15.02 12.61 10.29
N ALA A 95 -16.30 12.24 10.39
CA ALA A 95 -16.72 10.85 10.33
C ALA A 95 -16.40 10.21 8.96
N TYR A 96 -16.64 10.94 7.87
CA TYR A 96 -16.28 10.49 6.52
C TYR A 96 -14.76 10.26 6.39
N PHE A 97 -13.94 11.21 6.85
CA PHE A 97 -12.48 11.06 6.80
C PHE A 97 -11.98 9.89 7.64
N ALA A 98 -12.55 9.71 8.84
CA ALA A 98 -12.25 8.56 9.68
C ALA A 98 -12.59 7.26 8.95
N ILE A 99 -13.81 7.13 8.39
CA ILE A 99 -14.22 5.95 7.61
C ILE A 99 -13.24 5.67 6.48
N ARG A 100 -12.86 6.71 5.72
CA ARG A 100 -11.92 6.58 4.60
C ARG A 100 -10.57 6.04 5.04
N GLU A 101 -10.06 6.48 6.18
CA GLU A 101 -8.79 6.00 6.74
C GLU A 101 -8.87 4.51 7.15
N MET A 102 -9.98 4.08 7.76
CA MET A 102 -10.16 2.69 8.19
C MET A 102 -10.67 1.76 7.08
N TRP A 103 -11.14 2.30 5.95
CA TRP A 103 -11.84 1.53 4.91
C TRP A 103 -11.04 0.31 4.41
N ASP A 104 -9.74 0.48 4.15
CA ASP A 104 -8.89 -0.61 3.68
C ASP A 104 -8.54 -1.64 4.77
N THR A 105 -8.71 -1.27 6.05
CA THR A 105 -8.42 -2.14 7.19
C THR A 105 -9.61 -3.02 7.59
N LEU A 106 -10.81 -2.68 7.13
CA LEU A 106 -12.03 -3.41 7.44
C LEU A 106 -12.22 -4.60 6.50
N SER A 107 -12.76 -5.71 7.04
CA SER A 107 -13.12 -6.87 6.23
C SER A 107 -14.31 -6.55 5.32
N GLU A 108 -14.38 -7.17 4.15
CA GLU A 108 -15.52 -7.02 3.22
C GLU A 108 -16.85 -7.44 3.87
N GLY A 109 -16.82 -8.38 4.83
CA GLY A 109 -17.99 -8.76 5.62
C GLY A 109 -18.47 -7.63 6.53
N ALA A 110 -17.56 -6.97 7.24
CA ALA A 110 -17.88 -5.81 8.09
C ALA A 110 -18.42 -4.64 7.26
N LYS A 111 -17.81 -4.36 6.10
CA LYS A 111 -18.28 -3.36 5.14
C LYS A 111 -19.73 -3.61 4.74
N LYS A 112 -20.02 -4.81 4.21
CA LYS A 112 -21.38 -5.18 3.79
C LYS A 112 -22.39 -5.10 4.92
N LYS A 113 -22.03 -5.58 6.12
CA LYS A 113 -22.91 -5.56 7.30
C LYS A 113 -23.27 -4.13 7.72
N CYS A 114 -22.27 -3.26 7.88
CA CYS A 114 -22.51 -1.89 8.32
C CYS A 114 -23.20 -1.04 7.24
N ILE A 115 -22.86 -1.24 5.96
CA ILE A 115 -23.59 -0.58 4.86
C ILE A 115 -25.05 -1.05 4.83
N ALA A 116 -25.35 -2.32 5.09
CA ALA A 116 -26.72 -2.82 5.16
C ALA A 116 -27.49 -2.27 6.38
N MET A 117 -26.80 -1.99 7.48
CA MET A 117 -27.38 -1.39 8.69
C MET A 117 -27.77 0.07 8.46
N VAL A 118 -26.98 0.79 7.66
CA VAL A 118 -27.19 2.20 7.37
C VAL A 118 -27.97 2.31 6.05
N ARG A 119 -29.28 2.55 6.13
CA ARG A 119 -30.14 2.63 4.93
C ARG A 119 -29.61 3.66 3.93
N PRO A 120 -29.49 3.33 2.63
CA PRO A 120 -29.19 4.32 1.61
C PRO A 120 -30.37 5.31 1.50
N GLY A 121 -30.16 6.55 1.94
CA GLY A 121 -31.19 7.60 1.98
C GLY A 121 -31.26 8.32 3.33
N ASP A 122 -31.41 7.56 4.42
CA ASP A 122 -31.52 8.09 5.80
C ASP A 122 -30.23 7.92 6.61
N GLY A 123 -29.24 7.24 6.04
CA GLY A 123 -27.96 7.00 6.64
C GLY A 123 -27.11 8.26 6.73
N ASN A 124 -26.25 8.32 7.75
CA ASN A 124 -25.23 9.36 7.90
C ASN A 124 -23.87 8.72 8.18
N TYR A 125 -22.80 9.48 7.96
CA TYR A 125 -21.44 8.97 8.13
C TYR A 125 -21.14 8.67 9.60
N PHE A 126 -21.76 9.39 10.53
CA PHE A 126 -21.60 9.12 11.95
C PHE A 126 -22.02 7.69 12.34
N LEU A 127 -23.22 7.26 11.94
CA LEU A 127 -23.73 5.91 12.20
C LEU A 127 -22.88 4.83 11.52
N LEU A 128 -22.42 5.09 10.29
CA LEU A 128 -21.57 4.15 9.57
C LEU A 128 -20.22 3.98 10.28
N ARG A 129 -19.62 5.08 10.75
CA ARG A 129 -18.36 5.08 11.49
C ARG A 129 -18.49 4.29 12.80
N ASP A 130 -19.56 4.53 13.54
CA ASP A 130 -19.80 3.86 14.82
C ASP A 130 -20.00 2.35 14.64
N CYS A 131 -20.70 1.92 13.58
CA CYS A 131 -20.78 0.50 13.24
C CYS A 131 -19.41 -0.13 12.98
N PHE A 132 -18.54 0.56 12.23
CA PHE A 132 -17.19 0.07 11.96
C PHE A 132 -16.31 -0.01 13.21
N PHE A 133 -16.41 0.93 14.14
CA PHE A 133 -15.72 0.83 15.42
C PHE A 133 -16.19 -0.40 16.22
N ASN A 134 -17.50 -0.63 16.27
CA ASN A 134 -18.07 -1.79 16.97
C ASN A 134 -17.62 -3.14 16.36
N GLU A 135 -17.57 -3.24 15.03
CA GLU A 135 -17.06 -4.45 14.36
C GLU A 135 -15.57 -4.67 14.63
N LYS A 136 -14.77 -3.60 14.62
CA LYS A 136 -13.33 -3.66 14.92
C LYS A 136 -13.05 -4.12 16.35
N ASP A 137 -13.86 -3.67 17.31
CA ASP A 137 -13.74 -4.07 18.72
C ASP A 137 -14.29 -5.48 18.96
N SER A 138 -15.33 -5.90 18.23
CA SER A 138 -15.83 -7.28 18.26
C SER A 138 -14.78 -8.28 17.76
N GLU A 139 -14.06 -7.97 16.70
CA GLU A 139 -12.96 -8.80 16.18
C GLU A 139 -11.82 -8.91 17.20
N LYS A 140 -11.43 -7.81 17.86
CA LYS A 140 -10.43 -7.83 18.94
C LYS A 140 -10.90 -8.64 20.16
N GLY A 141 -12.17 -8.53 20.53
CA GLY A 141 -12.77 -9.30 21.63
C GLY A 141 -12.82 -10.80 21.34
N LYS A 142 -13.15 -11.20 20.10
CA LYS A 142 -13.12 -12.61 19.66
C LYS A 142 -11.72 -13.19 19.62
N ALA A 143 -10.70 -12.39 19.30
CA ALA A 143 -9.29 -12.82 19.35
C ALA A 143 -8.80 -13.03 20.79
N ARG A 144 -9.28 -12.23 21.74
CA ARG A 144 -8.89 -12.30 23.16
C ARG A 144 -9.51 -13.47 23.91
N ASN A 145 -10.72 -13.89 23.53
CA ASN A 145 -11.41 -15.04 24.12
C ASN A 145 -11.05 -16.39 23.50
N ARG A 146 -9.98 -16.46 22.68
CA ARG A 146 -9.52 -17.68 22.02
C ARG A 146 -8.21 -18.24 22.61
N PHE A 147 -7.88 -17.84 23.83
CA PHE A 147 -6.75 -18.32 24.63
C PHE A 147 -7.25 -19.13 25.82
#